data_AF-A0A8H7ZVJ0-F1
#
_entry.id   AF-A0A8H7ZVJ0-F1
#
_cell.length_a   1.000
_cell.length_b   1.000
_cell.length_c   1.000
_cell.angle_alpha   90.00
_cell.angle_beta   90.00
_cell.angle_gamma   90.00
#
_symmetry.space_group_name_H-M   'P 1'
#
loop_
_entity.id
_entity.type
_entity.pdbx_description
1 polymer ?
#
loop_
_entity_poly.entity_id
_entity_poly.type
_entity_poly.pdbx_seq_one_letter_code
_entity_poly.pdbx_strand_id
1 'polypeptide(L)'
;MTLFIDDINMPEINEWGDQVTGEIVRQLMEFQGFYSLDRPGDWTGIVDLQFLGAMMHPGGGRNDIPSRLKRQFVVINCTIPSDASVDKIFGTMMSGHFSAARKFPDDVQALAGKLPAMMRRVWQATKSKMLPTPAKFHYIFNLRDLSRTVEGMMKVTAEVCNNPKVLINLFEHECSRVLPDRFTNGEDVEWFNKNLSKLVTAELGDELGQAVSQRSYFVDFMRDPPELEDPEQEVNIEDYKIYEKVISFDVLRVRLTEFMKQYNEAIRGAKMDLVLFEDAMKHIVRISRIIRTPRGNALLVGVGGSGKQSLTRLAAFIAKSQVYQITISKSYTVTNLLEDFKIMYKLAGAQGKSVSFIFTDNEIKEEGFLGYINNILTSGEVTNLFPKDE
;
A
#
# COMPACT_ATOMS: atom_id res chain seq x y z
N MET A 1 -13.54 -25.98 12.13
CA MET A 1 -12.56 -25.05 11.52
C MET A 1 -13.25 -24.33 10.36
N THR A 2 -13.02 -23.04 10.17
CA THR A 2 -13.61 -22.29 9.06
C THR A 2 -12.52 -21.96 8.03
N LEU A 3 -12.74 -22.37 6.79
CA LEU A 3 -11.88 -22.10 5.65
C LEU A 3 -12.48 -20.94 4.86
N PHE A 4 -11.75 -19.83 4.81
CA PHE A 4 -12.08 -18.70 3.95
C PHE A 4 -11.23 -18.75 2.69
N ILE A 5 -11.88 -18.74 1.52
CA ILE A 5 -11.24 -18.73 0.21
C ILE A 5 -11.49 -17.36 -0.41
N ASP A 6 -10.45 -16.54 -0.47
CA ASP A 6 -10.48 -15.27 -1.21
C ASP A 6 -10.24 -15.55 -2.70
N ASP A 7 -10.99 -14.86 -3.57
CA ASP A 7 -10.98 -15.03 -5.04
C ASP A 7 -11.03 -16.51 -5.52
N ILE A 8 -12.10 -17.23 -5.18
CA ILE A 8 -12.30 -18.65 -5.57
C ILE A 8 -12.30 -18.89 -7.11
N ASN A 9 -12.46 -17.83 -7.90
CA ASN A 9 -12.44 -17.87 -9.37
C ASN A 9 -11.08 -17.56 -10.00
N MET A 10 -10.03 -17.35 -9.20
CA MET A 10 -8.67 -17.10 -9.69
C MET A 10 -8.02 -18.28 -10.43
N PRO A 11 -8.23 -19.55 -10.06
CA PRO A 11 -7.56 -20.67 -10.73
C PRO A 11 -7.74 -20.67 -12.24
N GLU A 12 -6.67 -21.08 -12.94
CA GLU A 12 -6.65 -21.13 -14.40
C GLU A 12 -7.65 -22.14 -14.94
N ILE A 13 -8.23 -21.79 -16.07
CA ILE A 13 -9.09 -22.66 -16.86
C ILE A 13 -8.19 -23.37 -17.86
N ASN A 14 -8.25 -24.71 -17.89
CA ASN A 14 -7.49 -25.49 -18.86
C ASN A 14 -8.09 -25.35 -20.29
N GLU A 15 -7.41 -25.92 -21.29
CA GLU A 15 -7.87 -25.86 -22.69
C GLU A 15 -9.29 -26.43 -22.92
N TRP A 16 -9.76 -27.29 -22.01
CA TRP A 16 -11.09 -27.91 -22.07
C TRP A 16 -12.18 -27.09 -21.37
N GLY A 17 -11.84 -25.98 -20.73
CA GLY A 17 -12.81 -25.14 -20.01
C GLY A 17 -13.03 -25.53 -18.54
N ASP A 18 -12.24 -26.48 -18.01
CA ASP A 18 -12.37 -26.96 -16.64
C ASP A 18 -11.38 -26.26 -15.68
N GLN A 19 -11.83 -26.07 -14.43
CA GLN A 19 -10.99 -25.62 -13.33
C GLN A 19 -10.70 -26.78 -12.38
N VAL A 20 -9.56 -27.45 -12.57
CA VAL A 20 -9.16 -28.64 -11.78
C VAL A 20 -9.09 -28.32 -10.28
N THR A 21 -8.56 -27.15 -9.92
CA THR A 21 -8.50 -26.69 -8.53
C THR A 21 -9.87 -26.44 -7.91
N GLY A 22 -10.87 -26.04 -8.70
CA GLY A 22 -12.25 -25.90 -8.21
C GLY A 22 -12.89 -27.25 -7.88
N GLU A 23 -12.53 -28.31 -8.61
CA GLU A 23 -13.08 -29.65 -8.40
C GLU A 23 -12.57 -30.30 -7.10
N ILE A 24 -11.32 -30.04 -6.68
CA ILE A 24 -10.84 -30.55 -5.39
C ILE A 24 -11.58 -29.88 -4.22
N VAL A 25 -11.91 -28.58 -4.33
CA VAL A 25 -12.73 -27.87 -3.33
C VAL A 25 -14.14 -28.47 -3.29
N ARG A 26 -14.75 -28.72 -4.46
CA ARG A 26 -16.05 -29.40 -4.52
C ARG A 26 -15.99 -30.79 -3.89
N GLN A 27 -14.96 -31.57 -4.21
CA GLN A 27 -14.77 -32.93 -3.68
C GLN A 27 -14.68 -32.90 -2.16
N LEU A 28 -13.91 -31.96 -1.61
CA LEU A 28 -13.77 -31.78 -0.17
C LEU A 28 -15.10 -31.40 0.50
N MET A 29 -15.91 -30.54 -0.11
CA MET A 29 -17.21 -30.15 0.42
C MET A 29 -18.25 -31.28 0.36
N GLU A 30 -18.27 -32.04 -0.74
CA GLU A 30 -19.32 -33.04 -1.02
C GLU A 30 -19.02 -34.41 -0.42
N PHE A 31 -17.76 -34.84 -0.46
CA PHE A 31 -17.35 -36.16 0.00
C PHE A 31 -16.59 -36.12 1.33
N GLN A 32 -16.33 -34.93 1.89
CA GLN A 32 -15.62 -34.76 3.16
C GLN A 32 -14.23 -35.41 3.15
N GLY A 33 -13.51 -35.29 2.04
CA GLY A 33 -12.16 -35.82 1.90
C GLY A 33 -11.68 -35.91 0.46
N PHE A 34 -10.49 -36.47 0.29
CA PHE A 34 -9.86 -36.70 -1.01
C PHE A 34 -8.87 -37.88 -0.95
N TYR A 35 -8.50 -38.40 -2.13
CA TYR A 35 -7.47 -39.43 -2.25
C TYR A 35 -6.08 -38.81 -2.29
N SER A 36 -5.11 -39.49 -1.67
CA SER A 36 -3.71 -39.08 -1.71
C SER A 36 -3.09 -39.35 -3.08
N LEU A 37 -2.36 -38.35 -3.62
CA LEU A 37 -1.54 -38.52 -4.81
C LEU A 37 -0.23 -39.26 -4.50
N ASP A 38 0.30 -39.11 -3.28
CA ASP A 38 1.53 -39.79 -2.83
C ASP A 38 1.29 -41.27 -2.54
N ARG A 39 0.08 -41.62 -2.07
CA ARG A 39 -0.35 -42.98 -1.73
C ARG A 39 -1.64 -43.31 -2.47
N PRO A 40 -1.56 -43.79 -3.72
CA PRO A 40 -2.72 -44.09 -4.53
C PRO A 40 -3.67 -45.07 -3.82
N GLY A 41 -4.94 -44.68 -3.70
CA GLY A 41 -5.99 -45.48 -3.04
C GLY A 41 -6.23 -45.12 -1.57
N ASP A 42 -5.31 -44.39 -0.91
CA ASP A 42 -5.52 -43.94 0.47
C ASP A 42 -6.50 -42.75 0.50
N TRP A 43 -7.66 -42.95 1.14
CA TRP A 43 -8.64 -41.91 1.39
C TRP A 43 -8.33 -41.14 2.68
N THR A 44 -8.30 -39.81 2.60
CA THR A 44 -8.19 -38.93 3.77
C THR A 44 -9.52 -38.23 4.00
N GLY A 45 -10.22 -38.62 5.07
CA GLY A 45 -11.46 -37.98 5.51
C GLY A 45 -11.19 -36.75 6.36
N ILE A 46 -11.92 -35.66 6.11
CA ILE A 46 -11.82 -34.40 6.85
C ILE A 46 -13.21 -34.01 7.34
N VAL A 47 -13.36 -33.91 8.66
CA VAL A 47 -14.62 -33.59 9.35
C VAL A 47 -14.60 -32.17 9.94
N ASP A 48 -15.77 -31.63 10.24
CA ASP A 48 -15.97 -30.35 10.92
C ASP A 48 -15.33 -29.12 10.23
N LEU A 49 -15.45 -29.08 8.90
CA LEU A 49 -15.11 -27.92 8.07
C LEU A 49 -16.33 -27.06 7.75
N GLN A 50 -16.15 -25.75 7.85
CA GLN A 50 -17.07 -24.74 7.33
C GLN A 50 -16.38 -23.96 6.23
N PHE A 51 -17.10 -23.64 5.15
CA PHE A 51 -16.53 -22.95 3.99
C PHE A 51 -17.18 -21.57 3.82
N LEU A 52 -16.34 -20.57 3.56
CA LEU A 52 -16.75 -19.24 3.12
C LEU A 52 -15.91 -18.88 1.90
N GLY A 53 -16.55 -18.45 0.81
CA GLY A 53 -15.86 -18.06 -0.41
C GLY A 53 -16.21 -16.63 -0.80
N ALA A 54 -15.22 -15.91 -1.32
CA ALA A 54 -15.43 -14.64 -1.99
C ALA A 54 -14.91 -14.74 -3.43
N MET A 55 -15.56 -14.02 -4.36
CA MET A 55 -15.05 -13.80 -5.69
C MET A 55 -15.57 -12.48 -6.24
N MET A 56 -14.81 -11.90 -7.16
CA MET A 56 -15.29 -10.77 -7.94
C MET A 56 -16.33 -11.21 -8.98
N HIS A 57 -17.16 -10.27 -9.45
CA HIS A 57 -18.12 -10.54 -10.52
C HIS A 57 -17.43 -11.14 -11.74
N PRO A 58 -17.96 -12.25 -12.31
CA PRO A 58 -17.42 -12.85 -13.52
C PRO A 58 -17.62 -11.92 -14.72
N GLY A 59 -16.68 -11.95 -15.67
CA GLY A 59 -16.65 -11.08 -16.85
C GLY A 59 -15.47 -10.10 -16.85
N GLY A 60 -15.30 -9.37 -17.96
CA GLY A 60 -14.20 -8.39 -18.11
C GLY A 60 -12.80 -9.00 -17.98
N GLY A 61 -12.62 -10.25 -18.40
CA GLY A 61 -11.37 -11.01 -18.25
C GLY A 61 -11.26 -11.83 -16.97
N ARG A 62 -12.28 -11.81 -16.09
CA ARG A 62 -12.35 -12.66 -14.90
C ARG A 62 -13.17 -13.92 -15.17
N ASN A 63 -12.62 -15.04 -14.73
CA ASN A 63 -13.26 -16.35 -14.83
C ASN A 63 -14.47 -16.45 -13.89
N ASP A 64 -15.38 -17.36 -14.21
CA ASP A 64 -16.45 -17.79 -13.30
C ASP A 64 -16.09 -19.16 -12.71
N ILE A 65 -16.70 -19.54 -11.58
CA ILE A 65 -16.53 -20.89 -11.01
C ILE A 65 -17.49 -21.91 -11.66
N PRO A 66 -17.10 -23.20 -11.72
CA PRO A 66 -17.97 -24.25 -12.26
C PRO A 66 -19.32 -24.32 -11.56
N SER A 67 -20.41 -24.53 -12.32
CA SER A 67 -21.77 -24.63 -11.76
C SER A 67 -21.92 -25.70 -10.67
N ARG A 68 -21.13 -26.78 -10.77
CA ARG A 68 -21.09 -27.86 -9.76
C ARG A 68 -20.51 -27.42 -8.43
N LEU A 69 -19.53 -26.52 -8.45
CA LEU A 69 -18.97 -25.91 -7.24
C LEU A 69 -19.92 -24.83 -6.72
N LYS A 70 -20.44 -23.99 -7.62
CA LYS A 70 -21.35 -22.90 -7.29
C LYS A 70 -22.61 -23.37 -6.54
N ARG A 71 -23.14 -24.56 -6.86
CA ARG A 71 -24.30 -25.17 -6.15
C ARG A 71 -24.05 -25.43 -4.66
N GLN A 72 -22.79 -25.60 -4.25
CA GLN A 72 -22.43 -25.88 -2.86
C GLN A 72 -22.43 -24.62 -1.99
N PHE A 73 -22.56 -23.44 -2.60
CA PHE A 73 -22.54 -22.15 -1.93
C PHE A 73 -23.88 -21.43 -2.06
N VAL A 74 -24.25 -20.69 -1.01
CA VAL A 74 -25.24 -19.63 -1.12
C VAL A 74 -24.54 -18.38 -1.65
N VAL A 75 -24.86 -17.98 -2.87
CA VAL A 75 -24.23 -16.82 -3.52
C VAL A 75 -24.98 -15.55 -3.14
N ILE A 76 -24.28 -14.63 -2.46
CA ILE A 76 -24.81 -13.31 -2.08
C ILE A 76 -24.01 -12.24 -2.83
N ASN A 77 -24.71 -11.32 -3.47
CA ASN A 77 -24.07 -10.19 -4.14
C ASN A 77 -23.73 -9.08 -3.13
N CYS A 78 -22.44 -8.80 -2.93
CA CYS A 78 -21.96 -7.71 -2.09
C CYS A 78 -21.81 -6.43 -2.92
N THR A 79 -22.82 -5.56 -2.87
CA THR A 79 -22.78 -4.26 -3.55
C THR A 79 -21.90 -3.25 -2.82
N ILE A 80 -21.44 -2.23 -3.54
CA ILE A 80 -20.72 -1.09 -2.96
C ILE A 80 -21.65 -0.39 -1.92
N PRO A 81 -21.14 -0.01 -0.74
CA PRO A 81 -21.90 0.72 0.27
C PRO A 81 -22.45 2.05 -0.26
N SER A 82 -23.57 2.49 0.32
CA SER A 82 -24.18 3.78 -0.01
C SER A 82 -23.27 4.95 0.36
N ASP A 83 -23.44 6.08 -0.33
CA ASP A 83 -22.68 7.31 -0.06
C ASP A 83 -22.78 7.75 1.42
N ALA A 84 -23.97 7.64 2.02
CA ALA A 84 -24.18 7.96 3.43
C ALA A 84 -23.43 6.99 4.37
N SER A 85 -23.34 5.70 4.00
CA SER A 85 -22.56 4.72 4.75
C SER A 85 -21.06 5.01 4.66
N VAL A 86 -20.57 5.35 3.47
CA VAL A 86 -19.16 5.72 3.24
C VAL A 86 -18.79 6.96 4.06
N ASP A 87 -19.63 8.01 4.01
CA ASP A 87 -19.42 9.24 4.77
C ASP A 87 -19.43 8.98 6.27
N LYS A 88 -20.32 8.11 6.77
CA LYS A 88 -20.38 7.74 8.18
C LYS A 88 -19.14 6.95 8.62
N ILE A 89 -18.72 5.95 7.85
CA ILE A 89 -17.54 5.12 8.18
C ILE A 89 -16.30 5.99 8.28
N PHE A 90 -15.96 6.74 7.23
CA PHE A 90 -14.76 7.58 7.23
C PHE A 90 -14.90 8.80 8.13
N GLY A 91 -16.11 9.34 8.29
CA GLY A 91 -16.40 10.40 9.25
C GLY A 91 -16.13 9.99 10.68
N THR A 92 -16.56 8.81 11.11
CA THR A 92 -16.26 8.32 12.47
C THR A 92 -14.77 8.16 12.74
N MET A 93 -13.99 7.70 11.75
CA MET A 93 -12.53 7.61 11.87
C MET A 93 -11.89 8.99 11.98
N MET A 94 -12.26 9.92 11.09
CA MET A 94 -11.73 11.28 11.08
C MET A 94 -12.10 12.04 12.36
N SER A 95 -13.36 12.00 12.80
CA SER A 95 -13.80 12.64 14.04
C SER A 95 -13.17 12.02 15.29
N GLY A 96 -12.90 10.71 15.28
CA GLY A 96 -12.19 10.06 16.38
C GLY A 96 -10.74 10.53 16.51
N HIS A 97 -10.04 10.71 15.38
CA HIS A 97 -8.67 11.20 15.36
C HIS A 97 -8.59 12.71 15.63
N PHE A 98 -9.31 13.52 14.86
CA PHE A 98 -9.37 14.97 15.02
C PHE A 98 -10.38 15.32 16.12
N SER A 99 -10.03 15.00 17.36
CA SER A 99 -10.87 15.24 18.54
C SER A 99 -10.15 16.10 19.58
N ALA A 100 -10.93 16.77 20.44
CA ALA A 100 -10.41 17.51 21.58
C ALA A 100 -9.55 16.65 22.52
N ALA A 101 -9.85 15.34 22.64
CA ALA A 101 -9.06 14.39 23.42
C ALA A 101 -7.61 14.24 22.91
N ARG A 102 -7.39 14.44 21.61
CA ARG A 102 -6.05 14.48 21.00
C ARG A 102 -5.48 15.89 20.86
N LYS A 103 -6.08 16.88 21.55
CA LYS A 103 -5.67 18.28 21.62
C LYS A 103 -5.78 19.06 20.30
N PHE A 104 -6.61 18.61 19.36
CA PHE A 104 -6.85 19.38 18.12
C PHE A 104 -7.77 20.59 18.39
N PRO A 105 -7.49 21.77 17.79
CA PRO A 105 -8.35 22.94 17.92
C PRO A 105 -9.75 22.74 17.32
N ASP A 106 -10.76 23.42 17.85
CA ASP A 106 -12.17 23.25 17.44
C ASP A 106 -12.39 23.55 15.94
N ASP A 107 -11.70 24.56 15.40
CA ASP A 107 -11.77 24.89 13.96
C ASP A 107 -11.28 23.74 13.07
N VAL A 108 -10.24 23.03 13.52
CA VAL A 108 -9.69 21.86 12.83
C VAL A 108 -10.66 20.69 12.92
N GLN A 109 -11.28 20.47 14.08
CA GLN A 109 -12.30 19.43 14.28
C GLN A 109 -13.52 19.66 13.38
N ALA A 110 -14.01 20.91 13.31
CA ALA A 110 -15.14 21.29 12.46
C ALA A 110 -14.85 21.08 10.97
N LEU A 111 -13.63 21.42 10.52
CA LEU A 111 -13.20 21.15 9.13
C LEU A 111 -13.07 19.65 8.88
N ALA A 112 -12.44 18.89 9.78
CA ALA A 112 -12.25 17.44 9.65
C ALA A 112 -13.57 16.68 9.48
N GLY A 113 -14.66 17.13 10.13
CA GLY A 113 -15.99 16.55 9.96
C GLY A 113 -16.59 16.71 8.55
N LYS A 114 -16.16 17.72 7.78
CA LYS A 114 -16.64 17.97 6.40
C LYS A 114 -15.83 17.23 5.34
N LEU A 115 -14.57 16.88 5.63
CA LEU A 115 -13.65 16.27 4.67
C LEU A 115 -14.08 14.90 4.11
N PRO A 116 -14.71 13.97 4.86
CA PRO A 116 -15.11 12.66 4.33
C PRO A 116 -16.03 12.75 3.11
N ALA A 117 -17.05 13.62 3.18
CA ALA A 117 -17.99 13.81 2.07
C ALA A 117 -17.29 14.43 0.85
N MET A 118 -16.40 15.40 1.08
CA MET A 118 -15.61 16.03 0.03
C MET A 118 -14.64 15.04 -0.62
N MET A 119 -13.93 14.24 0.18
CA MET A 119 -13.05 13.16 -0.27
C MET A 119 -13.79 12.16 -1.17
N ARG A 120 -14.99 11.74 -0.76
CA ARG A 120 -15.85 10.87 -1.57
C ARG A 120 -16.22 11.52 -2.91
N ARG A 121 -16.61 12.80 -2.93
CA ARG A 121 -16.95 13.53 -4.16
C ARG A 121 -15.76 13.65 -5.12
N VAL A 122 -14.57 13.96 -4.60
CA VAL A 122 -13.32 14.00 -5.38
C VAL A 122 -13.03 12.62 -5.98
N TRP A 123 -13.16 11.56 -5.18
CA TRP A 123 -12.94 10.18 -5.64
C TRP A 123 -13.97 9.73 -6.68
N GLN A 124 -15.26 10.01 -6.48
CA GLN A 124 -16.33 9.71 -7.44
C GLN A 124 -16.10 10.44 -8.78
N ALA A 125 -15.77 11.73 -8.73
CA ALA A 125 -15.46 12.52 -9.92
C ALA A 125 -14.25 11.93 -10.67
N THR A 126 -13.18 11.60 -9.94
CA THR A 126 -11.97 10.97 -10.50
C THR A 126 -12.30 9.62 -11.14
N LYS A 127 -13.02 8.74 -10.43
CA LYS A 127 -13.43 7.42 -10.92
C LYS A 127 -14.29 7.52 -12.19
N SER A 128 -15.17 8.52 -12.28
CA SER A 128 -16.04 8.71 -13.45
C SER A 128 -15.28 9.21 -14.68
N LYS A 129 -14.26 10.06 -14.48
CA LYS A 129 -13.49 10.67 -15.56
C LYS A 129 -12.33 9.78 -16.04
N MET A 130 -11.66 9.13 -15.10
CA MET A 130 -10.42 8.38 -15.31
C MET A 130 -10.72 6.88 -15.43
N LEU A 131 -11.29 6.50 -16.58
CA LEU A 131 -11.65 5.11 -16.86
C LEU A 131 -10.43 4.29 -17.31
N PRO A 132 -10.37 2.98 -16.98
CA PRO A 132 -9.34 2.10 -17.47
C PRO A 132 -9.50 1.90 -18.99
N THR A 133 -8.47 2.26 -19.74
CA THR A 133 -8.36 1.99 -21.19
C THR A 133 -7.20 1.04 -21.44
N PRO A 134 -7.04 0.42 -22.63
CA PRO A 134 -5.88 -0.42 -22.92
C PRO A 134 -4.53 0.27 -22.68
N ALA A 135 -4.44 1.59 -22.90
CA ALA A 135 -3.24 2.38 -22.59
C ALA A 135 -3.10 2.75 -21.10
N LYS A 136 -4.21 2.74 -20.33
CA LYS A 136 -4.30 3.17 -18.94
C LYS A 136 -5.01 2.12 -18.07
N PHE A 137 -4.66 0.85 -18.25
CA PHE A 137 -5.38 -0.28 -17.62
C PHE A 137 -5.29 -0.26 -16.09
N HIS A 138 -4.26 0.38 -15.54
CA HIS A 138 -4.04 0.53 -14.10
C HIS A 138 -4.87 1.66 -13.46
N TYR A 139 -5.71 2.37 -14.22
CA TYR A 139 -6.61 3.41 -13.69
C TYR A 139 -7.85 2.76 -13.05
N ILE A 140 -7.63 2.05 -11.95
CA ILE A 140 -8.65 1.34 -11.20
C ILE A 140 -8.80 2.04 -9.84
N PHE A 141 -10.00 2.55 -9.56
CA PHE A 141 -10.31 3.27 -8.33
C PHE A 141 -11.34 2.50 -7.50
N ASN A 142 -11.01 2.23 -6.24
CA ASN A 142 -11.84 1.47 -5.30
C ASN A 142 -11.85 2.12 -3.91
N LEU A 143 -12.61 1.56 -2.97
CA LEU A 143 -12.74 2.14 -1.62
C LEU A 143 -11.44 2.08 -0.80
N ARG A 144 -10.45 1.26 -1.19
CA ARG A 144 -9.13 1.24 -0.53
C ARG A 144 -8.39 2.57 -0.74
N ASP A 145 -8.68 3.28 -1.83
CA ASP A 145 -8.11 4.61 -2.06
C ASP A 145 -8.56 5.59 -0.96
N LEU A 146 -9.87 5.59 -0.63
CA LEU A 146 -10.40 6.41 0.47
C LEU A 146 -9.80 6.02 1.81
N SER A 147 -9.69 4.73 2.10
CA SER A 147 -9.06 4.24 3.34
C SER A 147 -7.60 4.70 3.45
N ARG A 148 -6.82 4.63 2.38
CA ARG A 148 -5.40 5.05 2.37
C ARG A 148 -5.23 6.57 2.53
N THR A 149 -6.16 7.36 2.00
CA THR A 149 -6.16 8.81 2.22
C THR A 149 -6.44 9.13 3.68
N VAL A 150 -7.48 8.53 4.27
CA VAL A 150 -7.81 8.72 5.70
C VAL A 150 -6.69 8.22 6.61
N GLU A 151 -6.12 7.05 6.32
CA GLU A 151 -4.97 6.50 7.06
C GLU A 151 -3.77 7.46 7.04
N GLY A 152 -3.44 8.04 5.89
CA GLY A 152 -2.37 9.03 5.79
C GLY A 152 -2.66 10.30 6.59
N MET A 153 -3.89 10.80 6.52
CA MET A 153 -4.32 11.97 7.28
C MET A 153 -4.25 11.75 8.80
N MET A 154 -4.56 10.55 9.28
CA MET A 154 -4.50 10.20 10.71
C MET A 154 -3.05 10.06 11.24
N LYS A 155 -2.02 10.19 10.40
CA LYS A 155 -0.62 10.20 10.87
C LYS A 155 -0.17 11.56 11.41
N VAL A 156 -0.95 12.63 11.22
CA VAL A 156 -0.60 13.97 11.73
C VAL A 156 -0.96 14.11 13.21
N THR A 157 -0.15 14.86 13.95
CA THR A 157 -0.39 15.22 15.35
C THR A 157 -0.97 16.62 15.49
N ALA A 158 -1.56 16.93 16.64
CA ALA A 158 -2.12 18.25 16.93
C ALA A 158 -1.06 19.37 17.02
N GLU A 159 0.19 19.01 17.32
CA GLU A 159 1.33 19.95 17.31
C GLU A 159 1.55 20.53 15.90
N VAL A 160 1.45 19.68 14.87
CA VAL A 160 1.65 20.07 13.47
C VAL A 160 0.37 20.68 12.88
N CYS A 161 -0.77 20.04 13.10
CA CYS A 161 -2.05 20.45 12.50
C CYS A 161 -2.86 21.30 13.49
N ASN A 162 -2.39 22.54 13.67
CA ASN A 162 -2.98 23.53 14.58
C ASN A 162 -3.91 24.55 13.90
N ASN A 163 -4.05 24.50 12.57
CA ASN A 163 -4.85 25.45 11.80
C ASN A 163 -5.58 24.72 10.65
N PRO A 164 -6.84 25.11 10.33
CA PRO A 164 -7.57 24.62 9.15
C PRO A 164 -6.77 24.64 7.83
N LYS A 165 -5.90 25.63 7.62
CA LYS A 165 -5.03 25.71 6.43
C LYS A 165 -4.02 24.56 6.36
N VAL A 166 -3.49 24.10 7.49
CA VAL A 166 -2.58 22.94 7.52
C VAL A 166 -3.37 21.67 7.24
N LEU A 167 -4.57 21.54 7.80
CA LEU A 167 -5.43 20.38 7.55
C LEU A 167 -5.81 20.25 6.08
N ILE A 168 -6.17 21.35 5.40
CA ILE A 168 -6.53 21.29 3.98
C ILE A 168 -5.32 21.00 3.08
N ASN A 169 -4.14 21.49 3.45
CA ASN A 169 -2.88 21.15 2.76
C ASN A 169 -2.53 19.66 2.92
N LEU A 170 -2.77 19.10 4.10
CA LEU A 170 -2.61 17.67 4.36
C LEU A 170 -3.60 16.85 3.53
N PHE A 171 -4.86 17.30 3.47
CA PHE A 171 -5.89 16.68 2.64
C PHE A 171 -5.50 16.69 1.16
N GLU A 172 -5.03 17.82 0.63
CA GLU A 172 -4.50 17.92 -0.75
C GLU A 172 -3.35 16.94 -0.96
N HIS A 173 -2.37 16.94 -0.06
CA HIS A 173 -1.21 16.07 -0.14
C HIS A 173 -1.62 14.60 -0.24
N GLU A 174 -2.48 14.14 0.67
CA GLU A 174 -2.90 12.73 0.74
C GLU A 174 -3.78 12.33 -0.45
N CYS A 175 -4.69 13.21 -0.89
CA CYS A 175 -5.44 12.98 -2.13
C CYS A 175 -4.49 12.86 -3.33
N SER A 176 -3.49 13.74 -3.41
CA SER A 176 -2.47 13.75 -4.47
C SER A 176 -1.52 12.55 -4.42
N ARG A 177 -1.23 11.98 -3.24
CA ARG A 177 -0.40 10.77 -3.12
C ARG A 177 -1.14 9.49 -3.49
N VAL A 178 -2.46 9.44 -3.28
CA VAL A 178 -3.24 8.21 -3.49
C VAL A 178 -3.86 8.15 -4.88
N LEU A 179 -4.37 9.27 -5.40
CA LEU A 179 -5.15 9.28 -6.65
C LEU A 179 -4.28 9.57 -7.88
N PRO A 180 -3.69 10.76 -8.08
CA PRO A 180 -3.02 11.12 -9.32
C PRO A 180 -1.60 10.56 -9.47
N ASP A 181 -0.99 9.99 -8.43
CA ASP A 181 0.36 9.40 -8.55
C ASP A 181 0.42 8.18 -9.49
N ARG A 182 -0.73 7.59 -9.84
CA ARG A 182 -0.83 6.54 -10.87
C ARG A 182 -1.13 7.09 -12.27
N PHE A 183 -1.30 8.40 -12.43
CA PHE A 183 -1.54 9.00 -13.75
C PHE A 183 -0.27 9.01 -14.59
N THR A 184 -0.47 8.93 -15.90
CA THR A 184 0.60 8.86 -16.91
C THR A 184 0.83 10.21 -17.56
N ASN A 185 -0.23 11.00 -17.73
CA ASN A 185 -0.20 12.25 -18.51
C ASN A 185 -0.29 13.46 -17.59
N GLY A 186 0.43 14.54 -17.92
CA GLY A 186 0.35 15.81 -17.20
C GLY A 186 -1.07 16.43 -17.22
N GLU A 187 -1.78 16.28 -18.33
CA GLU A 187 -3.16 16.77 -18.48
C GLU A 187 -4.13 16.16 -17.46
N ASP A 188 -4.00 14.86 -17.17
CA ASP A 188 -4.85 14.17 -16.19
C ASP A 188 -4.58 14.69 -14.77
N VAL A 189 -3.29 14.96 -14.49
CA VAL A 189 -2.83 15.53 -13.23
C VAL A 189 -3.35 16.96 -13.06
N GLU A 190 -3.29 17.77 -14.12
CA GLU A 190 -3.83 19.14 -14.11
C GLU A 190 -5.34 19.16 -13.93
N TRP A 191 -6.07 18.28 -14.63
CA TRP A 191 -7.51 18.14 -14.46
C TRP A 191 -7.85 17.83 -13.01
N PHE A 192 -7.13 16.90 -12.39
CA PHE A 192 -7.35 16.52 -11.00
C PHE A 192 -7.10 17.70 -10.05
N ASN A 193 -5.98 18.41 -10.20
CA ASN A 193 -5.65 19.57 -9.37
C ASN A 193 -6.74 20.66 -9.49
N LYS A 194 -7.20 20.96 -10.72
CA LYS A 194 -8.27 21.93 -10.96
C LYS A 194 -9.60 21.47 -10.36
N ASN A 195 -9.95 20.19 -10.50
CA ASN A 195 -11.19 19.64 -9.95
C ASN A 195 -11.19 19.67 -8.42
N LEU A 196 -10.07 19.30 -7.80
CA LEU A 196 -9.88 19.36 -6.35
C LEU A 196 -10.04 20.79 -5.83
N SER A 197 -9.31 21.75 -6.41
CA SER A 197 -9.40 23.16 -6.02
C SER A 197 -10.83 23.69 -6.20
N LYS A 198 -11.49 23.38 -7.33
CA LYS A 198 -12.89 23.77 -7.58
C LYS A 198 -13.87 23.26 -6.51
N LEU A 199 -13.76 21.97 -6.13
CA LEU A 199 -14.64 21.38 -5.12
C LEU A 199 -14.39 21.97 -3.73
N VAL A 200 -13.12 22.19 -3.37
CA VAL A 200 -12.75 22.84 -2.10
C VAL A 200 -13.27 24.27 -2.06
N THR A 201 -13.09 25.06 -3.11
CA THR A 201 -13.62 26.43 -3.20
C THR A 201 -15.14 26.47 -3.03
N ALA A 202 -15.85 25.56 -3.69
CA ALA A 202 -17.32 25.54 -3.67
C ALA A 202 -17.90 25.21 -2.28
N GLU A 203 -17.24 24.35 -1.48
CA GLU A 203 -17.77 23.88 -0.20
C GLU A 203 -17.16 24.58 1.02
N LEU A 204 -15.91 25.03 0.91
CA LEU A 204 -15.11 25.53 2.03
C LEU A 204 -14.65 26.99 1.85
N GLY A 205 -14.93 27.61 0.69
CA GLY A 205 -14.63 29.02 0.40
C GLY A 205 -13.28 29.25 -0.29
N ASP A 206 -13.09 30.47 -0.81
CA ASP A 206 -11.96 30.84 -1.67
C ASP A 206 -10.59 30.72 -0.98
N GLU A 207 -10.51 31.05 0.31
CA GLU A 207 -9.24 31.02 1.06
C GLU A 207 -8.66 29.61 1.15
N LEU A 208 -9.49 28.60 1.45
CA LEU A 208 -9.08 27.21 1.50
C LEU A 208 -8.89 26.63 0.09
N GLY A 209 -9.65 27.12 -0.89
CA GLY A 209 -9.45 26.78 -2.31
C GLY A 209 -8.08 27.19 -2.85
N GLN A 210 -7.61 28.39 -2.47
CA GLN A 210 -6.28 28.87 -2.82
C GLN A 210 -5.18 28.06 -2.14
N ALA A 211 -5.36 27.67 -0.88
CA ALA A 211 -4.38 26.84 -0.16
C ALA A 211 -4.12 25.51 -0.89
N VAL A 212 -5.15 24.92 -1.49
CA VAL A 212 -5.08 23.65 -2.24
C VAL A 212 -4.55 23.80 -3.68
N SER A 213 -4.54 25.02 -4.22
CA SER A 213 -4.02 25.27 -5.57
C SER A 213 -2.51 25.00 -5.69
N GLN A 214 -1.78 25.11 -4.59
CA GLN A 214 -0.35 24.80 -4.52
C GLN A 214 -0.15 23.46 -3.82
N ARG A 215 0.58 22.56 -4.48
CA ARG A 215 0.86 21.24 -3.93
C ARG A 215 1.69 21.34 -2.66
N SER A 216 1.19 20.71 -1.62
CA SER A 216 1.91 20.58 -0.36
C SER A 216 2.59 19.21 -0.28
N TYR A 217 3.77 19.17 0.35
CA TYR A 217 4.51 17.95 0.58
C TYR A 217 4.64 17.75 2.08
N PHE A 218 4.28 16.56 2.57
CA PHE A 218 4.44 16.18 3.97
C PHE A 218 5.44 15.03 4.07
N VAL A 219 6.32 15.11 5.05
CA VAL A 219 7.40 14.15 5.31
C VAL A 219 7.59 14.01 6.82
N ASP A 220 8.22 12.92 7.27
CA ASP A 220 8.44 12.62 8.68
C ASP A 220 9.91 12.65 9.11
N PHE A 221 10.82 13.09 8.24
CA PHE A 221 12.27 12.99 8.46
C PHE A 221 12.98 14.35 8.52
N MET A 222 12.25 15.44 8.75
CA MET A 222 12.82 16.78 8.85
C MET A 222 13.41 17.08 10.22
N ARG A 223 12.92 16.43 11.27
CA ARG A 223 13.43 16.63 12.63
C ARG A 223 14.55 15.64 12.94
N ASP A 224 15.55 16.12 13.65
CA ASP A 224 16.62 15.28 14.21
C ASP A 224 16.22 14.75 15.59
N PRO A 225 16.62 13.52 15.94
CA PRO A 225 16.61 13.11 17.34
C PRO A 225 17.61 14.00 18.11
N PRO A 226 17.30 14.40 19.36
CA PRO A 226 18.19 15.20 20.17
C PRO A 226 19.50 14.46 20.39
N GLU A 227 20.61 15.21 20.41
CA GLU A 227 21.88 14.68 20.87
C GLU A 227 21.74 14.34 22.35
N LEU A 228 21.88 13.05 22.67
CA LEU A 228 21.84 12.57 24.05
C LEU A 228 23.13 12.96 24.76
N GLU A 229 23.01 13.70 25.86
CA GLU A 229 24.11 13.93 26.80
C GLU A 229 24.42 12.67 27.63
N ASP A 230 23.47 11.74 27.76
CA ASP A 230 23.57 10.52 28.59
C ASP A 230 23.36 9.24 27.75
N PRO A 231 24.35 8.32 27.66
CA PRO A 231 24.28 7.10 26.85
C PRO A 231 23.21 6.07 27.26
N GLU A 232 22.64 6.20 28.46
CA GLU A 232 21.66 5.25 29.01
C GLU A 232 20.19 5.61 28.73
N GLN A 233 19.93 6.78 28.13
CA GLN A 233 18.56 7.16 27.77
C GLN A 233 18.10 6.45 26.49
N GLU A 234 17.20 5.48 26.63
CA GLU A 234 16.51 4.87 25.49
C GLU A 234 15.61 5.91 24.81
N VAL A 235 16.11 6.54 23.76
CA VAL A 235 15.32 7.43 22.91
C VAL A 235 14.56 6.61 21.89
N ASN A 236 13.23 6.63 21.97
CA ASN A 236 12.42 6.06 20.91
C ASN A 236 12.53 6.94 19.67
N ILE A 237 13.26 6.44 18.67
CA ILE A 237 13.48 7.11 17.38
C ILE A 237 12.15 7.44 16.68
N GLU A 238 11.09 6.67 16.93
CA GLU A 238 9.77 6.92 16.34
C GLU A 238 9.14 8.25 16.80
N ASP A 239 9.49 8.73 17.99
CA ASP A 239 8.95 9.97 18.55
C ASP A 239 9.41 11.22 17.76
N TYR A 240 10.50 11.10 16.99
CA TYR A 240 11.05 12.17 16.17
C TYR A 240 10.61 12.09 14.71
N LYS A 241 9.90 11.02 14.32
CA LYS A 241 9.32 10.87 12.98
C LYS A 241 7.99 11.62 12.86
N ILE A 242 8.06 12.94 13.00
CA ILE A 242 6.88 13.81 13.03
C ILE A 242 6.47 14.18 11.60
N TYR A 243 5.27 13.77 11.20
CA TYR A 243 4.74 13.99 9.87
C TYR A 243 4.28 15.44 9.67
N GLU A 244 5.09 16.24 8.97
CA GLU A 244 4.90 17.68 8.84
C GLU A 244 5.14 18.22 7.43
N LYS A 245 4.62 19.42 7.18
CA LYS A 245 4.70 20.09 5.88
C LYS A 245 6.11 20.59 5.61
N VAL A 246 6.64 20.26 4.44
CA VAL A 246 7.89 20.81 3.91
C VAL A 246 7.69 22.29 3.56
N ILE A 247 8.57 23.15 4.08
CA ILE A 247 8.53 24.60 3.85
C ILE A 247 8.95 24.93 2.41
N SER A 248 10.06 24.38 1.94
CA SER A 248 10.56 24.56 0.58
C SER A 248 11.39 23.37 0.09
N PHE A 249 11.52 23.24 -1.23
CA PHE A 249 12.37 22.22 -1.84
C PHE A 249 13.85 22.42 -1.54
N ASP A 250 14.32 23.63 -1.26
CA ASP A 250 15.71 23.88 -0.90
C ASP A 250 16.04 23.32 0.48
N VAL A 251 15.14 23.51 1.45
CA VAL A 251 15.29 22.92 2.80
C VAL A 251 15.26 21.39 2.71
N LEU A 252 14.35 20.83 1.91
CA LEU A 252 14.30 19.39 1.66
C LEU A 252 15.57 18.86 0.99
N ARG A 253 16.14 19.61 0.04
CA ARG A 253 17.37 19.24 -0.66
C ARG A 253 18.55 19.14 0.31
N VAL A 254 18.70 20.14 1.20
CA VAL A 254 19.76 20.13 2.23
C VAL A 254 19.63 18.88 3.09
N ARG A 255 18.43 18.64 3.61
CA ARG A 255 18.15 17.48 4.48
C ARG A 255 18.42 16.13 3.80
N LEU A 256 17.99 15.97 2.55
CA LEU A 256 18.23 14.74 1.78
C LEU A 256 19.71 14.55 1.45
N THR A 257 20.46 15.64 1.26
CA THR A 257 21.91 15.59 1.02
C THR A 257 22.66 15.11 2.27
N GLU A 258 22.24 15.55 3.46
CA GLU A 258 22.76 15.04 4.73
C GLU A 258 22.53 13.54 4.88
N PHE A 259 21.31 13.06 4.63
CA PHE A 259 21.02 11.61 4.66
C PHE A 259 21.81 10.82 3.63
N MET A 260 22.02 11.37 2.43
CA MET A 260 22.85 10.74 1.41
C MET A 260 24.32 10.65 1.85
N LYS A 261 24.84 11.67 2.54
CA LYS A 261 26.18 11.63 3.14
C LYS A 261 26.28 10.57 4.23
N GLN A 262 25.32 10.54 5.16
CA GLN A 262 25.26 9.53 6.22
C GLN A 262 25.16 8.10 5.65
N TYR A 263 24.37 7.90 4.60
CA TYR A 263 24.28 6.63 3.89
C TYR A 263 25.64 6.18 3.35
N ASN A 264 26.38 7.10 2.71
CA ASN A 264 27.70 6.83 2.14
C ASN A 264 28.77 6.54 3.20
N GLU A 265 28.65 7.11 4.38
CA GLU A 265 29.54 6.84 5.52
C GLU A 265 29.23 5.49 6.18
N ALA A 266 27.95 5.16 6.33
CA ALA A 266 27.49 3.92 6.94
C ALA A 266 27.72 2.69 6.05
N ILE A 267 27.47 2.80 4.74
CA ILE A 267 27.50 1.66 3.81
C ILE A 267 28.76 1.71 2.94
N ARG A 268 29.71 0.82 3.25
CA ARG A 268 30.94 0.66 2.47
C ARG A 268 30.66 -0.09 1.17
N GLY A 269 31.19 0.42 0.05
CA GLY A 269 31.16 -0.26 -1.26
C GLY A 269 29.97 0.03 -2.16
N ALA A 270 28.92 0.70 -1.67
CA ALA A 270 27.74 1.08 -2.46
C ALA A 270 27.48 2.60 -2.39
N LYS A 271 28.50 3.40 -2.74
CA LYS A 271 28.41 4.87 -2.69
C LYS A 271 27.31 5.36 -3.63
N MET A 272 26.44 6.22 -3.12
CA MET A 272 25.33 6.86 -3.79
C MET A 272 25.65 8.33 -4.02
N ASP A 273 25.63 8.77 -5.28
CA ASP A 273 25.83 10.17 -5.66
C ASP A 273 24.66 10.60 -6.54
N LEU A 274 23.56 10.98 -5.88
CA LEU A 274 22.31 11.37 -6.54
C LEU A 274 22.24 12.89 -6.70
N VAL A 275 21.90 13.33 -7.90
CA VAL A 275 21.54 14.72 -8.16
C VAL A 275 20.08 14.94 -7.73
N LEU A 276 19.86 15.73 -6.68
CA LEU A 276 18.54 15.99 -6.08
C LEU A 276 17.84 17.19 -6.75
N PHE A 277 17.30 16.97 -7.95
CA PHE A 277 16.35 17.89 -8.58
C PHE A 277 14.92 17.68 -8.06
N GLU A 278 14.00 18.58 -8.38
CA GLU A 278 12.66 18.59 -7.78
C GLU A 278 11.92 17.26 -7.92
N ASP A 279 11.92 16.63 -9.09
CA ASP A 279 11.16 15.39 -9.28
C ASP A 279 11.79 14.21 -8.54
N ALA A 280 13.12 14.16 -8.44
CA ALA A 280 13.81 13.17 -7.59
C ALA A 280 13.36 13.31 -6.11
N MET A 281 13.26 14.54 -5.61
CA MET A 281 12.77 14.81 -4.26
C MET A 281 11.29 14.41 -4.11
N LYS A 282 10.44 14.76 -5.08
CA LYS A 282 9.02 14.33 -5.09
C LYS A 282 8.89 12.81 -5.05
N HIS A 283 9.74 12.07 -5.78
CA HIS A 283 9.74 10.61 -5.75
C HIS A 283 10.19 10.04 -4.41
N ILE A 284 11.20 10.61 -3.75
CA ILE A 284 11.62 10.19 -2.41
C ILE A 284 10.47 10.39 -1.41
N VAL A 285 9.77 11.52 -1.46
CA VAL A 285 8.59 11.78 -0.60
C VAL A 285 7.51 10.71 -0.80
N ARG A 286 7.23 10.32 -2.06
CA ARG A 286 6.26 9.26 -2.37
C ARG A 286 6.69 7.91 -1.78
N ILE A 287 7.94 7.51 -2.02
CA ILE A 287 8.46 6.21 -1.58
C ILE A 287 8.51 6.15 -0.06
N SER A 288 9.01 7.20 0.60
CA SER A 288 9.06 7.32 2.05
C SER A 288 7.67 7.20 2.68
N ARG A 289 6.65 7.88 2.13
CA ARG A 289 5.25 7.76 2.58
C ARG A 289 4.75 6.32 2.50
N ILE A 290 5.12 5.58 1.46
CA ILE A 290 4.69 4.18 1.29
C ILE A 290 5.40 3.26 2.28
N ILE A 291 6.74 3.35 2.41
CA ILE A 291 7.54 2.51 3.32
C ILE A 291 7.07 2.66 4.77
N ARG A 292 6.69 3.87 5.18
CA ARG A 292 6.17 4.15 6.53
C ARG A 292 4.78 3.59 6.79
N THR A 293 3.98 3.41 5.73
CA THR A 293 2.61 2.91 5.90
C THR A 293 2.68 1.42 6.22
N PRO A 294 2.01 0.94 7.30
CA PRO A 294 1.93 -0.49 7.58
C PRO A 294 1.40 -1.26 6.37
N ARG A 295 2.07 -2.37 6.00
CA ARG A 295 1.73 -3.16 4.81
C ARG A 295 1.77 -2.35 3.50
N GLY A 296 2.57 -1.28 3.46
CA GLY A 296 2.77 -0.43 2.29
C GLY A 296 3.63 -1.10 1.24
N ASN A 297 3.12 -1.19 0.01
CA ASN A 297 3.82 -1.75 -1.14
C ASN A 297 3.76 -0.77 -2.31
N ALA A 298 4.84 -0.68 -3.08
CA ALA A 298 4.95 0.21 -4.24
C ALA A 298 5.37 -0.57 -5.49
N LEU A 299 4.65 -0.37 -6.60
CA LEU A 299 5.10 -0.77 -7.93
C LEU A 299 5.67 0.46 -8.64
N LEU A 300 6.99 0.52 -8.79
CA LEU A 300 7.67 1.66 -9.41
C LEU A 300 7.87 1.43 -10.91
N VAL A 301 7.05 2.08 -11.72
CA VAL A 301 7.12 1.97 -13.20
C VAL A 301 7.82 3.20 -13.77
N GLY A 302 8.79 2.98 -14.66
CA GLY A 302 9.48 4.06 -15.38
C GLY A 302 10.64 3.54 -16.20
N VAL A 303 11.16 4.36 -17.11
CA VAL A 303 12.29 3.99 -17.99
C VAL A 303 13.56 3.65 -17.21
N GLY A 304 14.47 2.88 -17.83
CA GLY A 304 15.79 2.61 -17.29
C GLY A 304 16.56 3.91 -17.03
N GLY A 305 17.38 3.94 -15.97
CA GLY A 305 18.17 5.12 -15.61
C GLY A 305 17.43 6.20 -14.80
N SER A 306 16.12 6.05 -14.54
CA SER A 306 15.34 7.03 -13.75
C SER A 306 15.61 6.99 -12.22
N GLY A 307 16.63 6.24 -11.77
CA GLY A 307 17.06 6.21 -10.36
C GLY A 307 16.16 5.45 -9.38
N LYS A 308 15.15 4.68 -9.85
CA LYS A 308 14.16 3.99 -9.00
C LYS A 308 14.78 3.23 -7.82
N GLN A 309 15.78 2.39 -8.09
CA GLN A 309 16.46 1.60 -7.05
C GLN A 309 17.23 2.51 -6.07
N SER A 310 17.99 3.48 -6.57
CA SER A 310 18.79 4.38 -5.73
C SER A 310 17.92 5.26 -4.83
N LEU A 311 16.84 5.83 -5.38
CA LEU A 311 15.87 6.62 -4.60
C LEU A 311 15.16 5.76 -3.55
N THR A 312 14.84 4.50 -3.88
CA THR A 312 14.23 3.56 -2.92
C THR A 312 15.19 3.21 -1.79
N ARG A 313 16.47 2.98 -2.09
CA ARG A 313 17.51 2.71 -1.09
C ARG A 313 17.71 3.89 -0.14
N LEU A 314 17.72 5.12 -0.66
CA LEU A 314 17.79 6.31 0.17
C LEU A 314 16.54 6.47 1.05
N ALA A 315 15.34 6.29 0.48
CA ALA A 315 14.10 6.37 1.24
C ALA A 315 14.00 5.29 2.34
N ALA A 316 14.45 4.07 2.06
CA ALA A 316 14.52 2.99 3.04
C ALA A 316 15.53 3.30 4.16
N PHE A 317 16.68 3.88 3.82
CA PHE A 317 17.67 4.34 4.82
C PHE A 317 17.08 5.42 5.73
N ILE A 318 16.40 6.41 5.17
CA ILE A 318 15.68 7.45 5.94
C ILE A 318 14.65 6.82 6.89
N ALA A 319 13.90 5.83 6.40
CA ALA A 319 12.93 5.10 7.22
C ALA A 319 13.58 4.19 8.28
N LYS A 320 14.91 4.04 8.29
CA LYS A 320 15.67 3.04 9.08
C LYS A 320 15.22 1.61 8.79
N SER A 321 14.78 1.36 7.56
CA SER A 321 14.41 0.04 7.07
C SER A 321 15.61 -0.62 6.39
N GLN A 322 15.93 -1.85 6.80
CA GLN A 322 16.99 -2.63 6.18
C GLN A 322 16.57 -3.02 4.76
N VAL A 323 17.35 -2.61 3.76
CA VAL A 323 17.10 -2.98 2.37
C VAL A 323 17.56 -4.41 2.14
N TYR A 324 16.67 -5.23 1.60
CA TYR A 324 16.96 -6.58 1.15
C TYR A 324 16.69 -6.67 -0.36
N GLN A 325 17.64 -7.20 -1.13
CA GLN A 325 17.52 -7.43 -2.56
C GLN A 325 18.16 -8.77 -2.88
N ILE A 326 17.45 -9.62 -3.63
CA ILE A 326 17.96 -10.94 -3.98
C ILE A 326 19.07 -10.84 -5.03
N THR A 327 20.03 -11.76 -4.97
CA THR A 327 21.13 -11.83 -5.93
C THR A 327 20.96 -13.08 -6.79
N ILE A 328 20.63 -12.87 -8.06
CA ILE A 328 20.36 -13.96 -8.98
C ILE A 328 21.67 -14.56 -9.50
N SER A 329 21.90 -15.84 -9.22
CA SER A 329 22.93 -16.66 -9.87
C SER A 329 22.32 -17.48 -11.01
N LYS A 330 23.12 -18.06 -11.91
CA LYS A 330 22.61 -18.93 -12.99
C LYS A 330 21.76 -20.09 -12.45
N SER A 331 22.13 -20.64 -11.30
CA SER A 331 21.45 -21.75 -10.62
C SER A 331 20.40 -21.32 -9.58
N TYR A 332 20.02 -20.04 -9.54
CA TYR A 332 18.98 -19.56 -8.62
C TYR A 332 17.61 -20.15 -9.02
N THR A 333 16.98 -20.84 -8.06
CA THR A 333 15.71 -21.57 -8.19
C THR A 333 14.68 -21.09 -7.17
N VAL A 334 13.44 -21.59 -7.24
CA VAL A 334 12.38 -21.32 -6.25
C VAL A 334 12.81 -21.65 -4.82
N THR A 335 13.57 -22.73 -4.60
CA THR A 335 14.05 -23.09 -3.26
C THR A 335 14.95 -22.00 -2.67
N ASN A 336 15.78 -21.36 -3.49
CA ASN A 336 16.62 -20.25 -3.03
C ASN A 336 15.79 -19.02 -2.66
N LEU A 337 14.74 -18.73 -3.43
CA LEU A 337 13.80 -17.67 -3.11
C LEU A 337 13.09 -17.89 -1.77
N LEU A 338 12.67 -19.13 -1.49
CA LEU A 338 12.05 -19.48 -0.21
C LEU A 338 13.04 -19.31 0.96
N GLU A 339 14.32 -19.66 0.79
CA GLU A 339 15.35 -19.41 1.81
C GLU A 339 15.59 -17.91 2.04
N ASP A 340 15.63 -17.11 0.97
CA ASP A 340 15.75 -15.65 1.08
C ASP A 340 14.53 -15.05 1.82
N PHE A 341 13.31 -15.54 1.54
CA PHE A 341 12.12 -15.16 2.29
C PHE A 341 12.20 -15.59 3.75
N LYS A 342 12.65 -16.79 4.09
CA LYS A 342 12.83 -17.19 5.51
C LYS A 342 13.73 -16.20 6.26
N ILE A 343 14.82 -15.75 5.64
CA ILE A 343 15.71 -14.74 6.24
C ILE A 343 14.94 -13.44 6.47
N MET A 344 14.20 -12.95 5.47
CA MET A 344 13.40 -11.73 5.60
C MET A 344 12.33 -11.85 6.69
N TYR A 345 11.61 -12.97 6.76
CA TYR A 345 10.58 -13.23 7.77
C TYR A 345 11.18 -13.32 9.18
N LYS A 346 12.38 -13.89 9.35
CA LYS A 346 13.09 -13.89 10.63
C LYS A 346 13.54 -12.48 11.04
N LEU A 347 14.01 -11.67 10.10
CA LEU A 347 14.39 -10.27 10.36
C LEU A 347 13.18 -9.41 10.74
N ALA A 348 12.10 -9.51 9.97
CA ALA A 348 10.90 -8.68 10.17
C ALA A 348 10.04 -9.17 11.33
N GLY A 349 9.77 -10.48 11.39
CA GLY A 349 8.90 -11.10 12.40
C GLY A 349 9.62 -11.32 13.72
N ALA A 350 10.66 -12.16 13.74
CA ALA A 350 11.30 -12.59 14.99
C ALA A 350 12.17 -11.50 15.64
N GLN A 351 12.88 -10.69 14.85
CA GLN A 351 13.71 -9.60 15.37
C GLN A 351 13.00 -8.24 15.43
N GLY A 352 11.78 -8.14 14.88
CA GLY A 352 11.01 -6.88 14.86
C GLY A 352 11.66 -5.74 14.06
N LYS A 353 12.59 -6.03 13.14
CA LYS A 353 13.27 -4.99 12.34
C LYS A 353 12.48 -4.65 11.09
N SER A 354 12.38 -3.37 10.74
CA SER A 354 11.75 -2.97 9.47
C SER A 354 12.59 -3.40 8.27
N VAL A 355 12.01 -4.17 7.34
CA VAL A 355 12.67 -4.65 6.12
C VAL A 355 11.99 -4.08 4.87
N SER A 356 12.78 -3.54 3.95
CA SER A 356 12.32 -3.06 2.64
C SER A 356 12.86 -4.00 1.56
N PHE A 357 11.97 -4.78 0.95
CA PHE A 357 12.33 -5.69 -0.13
C PHE A 357 12.28 -4.98 -1.48
N ILE A 358 13.40 -4.95 -2.20
CA ILE A 358 13.48 -4.45 -3.56
C ILE A 358 13.48 -5.67 -4.49
N PHE A 359 12.45 -5.77 -5.32
CA PHE A 359 12.32 -6.80 -6.34
C PHE A 359 12.26 -6.16 -7.73
N THR A 360 13.12 -6.59 -8.65
CA THR A 360 13.21 -6.00 -9.99
C THR A 360 12.86 -6.98 -11.11
N ASP A 361 12.60 -6.44 -12.31
CA ASP A 361 12.33 -7.23 -13.51
C ASP A 361 13.48 -8.18 -13.87
N ASN A 362 14.72 -7.74 -13.67
CA ASN A 362 15.91 -8.57 -13.83
C ASN A 362 15.98 -9.77 -12.86
N GLU A 363 15.18 -9.75 -11.80
CA GLU A 363 15.14 -10.79 -10.78
C GLU A 363 14.01 -11.82 -11.02
N ILE A 364 13.20 -11.64 -12.06
CA ILE A 364 12.12 -12.58 -12.40
C ILE A 364 12.67 -13.62 -13.37
N LYS A 365 12.96 -14.83 -12.85
CA LYS A 365 13.42 -15.97 -13.65
C LYS A 365 12.31 -16.91 -14.10
N GLU A 366 11.38 -17.18 -13.20
CA GLU A 366 10.29 -18.14 -13.37
C GLU A 366 8.99 -17.48 -12.93
N GLU A 367 7.88 -17.77 -13.63
CA GLU A 367 6.57 -17.19 -13.30
C GLU A 367 6.10 -17.52 -11.89
N GLY A 368 6.52 -18.69 -11.36
CA GLY A 368 6.23 -19.11 -9.99
C GLY A 368 6.68 -18.11 -8.92
N PHE A 369 7.69 -17.27 -9.19
CA PHE A 369 8.14 -16.24 -8.25
C PHE A 369 7.02 -15.22 -7.98
N LEU A 370 6.28 -14.84 -9.02
CA LEU A 370 5.18 -13.88 -8.89
C LEU A 370 4.02 -14.46 -8.08
N GLY A 371 3.81 -15.79 -8.12
CA GLY A 371 2.85 -16.48 -7.26
C GLY A 371 3.16 -16.27 -5.77
N TYR A 372 4.43 -16.42 -5.38
CA TYR A 372 4.85 -16.19 -3.99
C TYR A 372 4.77 -14.72 -3.58
N ILE A 373 5.13 -13.79 -4.47
CA ILE A 373 4.96 -12.36 -4.21
C ILE A 373 3.49 -12.01 -4.01
N ASN A 374 2.58 -12.60 -4.80
CA ASN A 374 1.15 -12.37 -4.64
C ASN A 374 0.63 -12.86 -3.27
N ASN A 375 1.13 -14.00 -2.79
CA ASN A 375 0.82 -14.48 -1.44
C ASN A 375 1.30 -13.50 -0.37
N ILE A 376 2.54 -13.01 -0.46
CA ILE A 376 3.08 -11.99 0.46
C ILE A 376 2.22 -10.71 0.44
N LEU A 377 1.76 -10.27 -0.73
CA LEU A 377 0.94 -9.06 -0.86
C LEU A 377 -0.49 -9.23 -0.32
N THR A 378 -1.04 -10.44 -0.42
CA THR A 378 -2.45 -10.72 -0.09
C THR A 378 -2.62 -11.17 1.36
N SER A 379 -1.94 -12.24 1.77
CA SER A 379 -2.02 -12.81 3.12
C SER A 379 -0.92 -12.31 4.04
N GLY A 380 0.21 -11.87 3.49
CA GLY A 380 1.42 -11.63 4.26
C GLY A 380 2.16 -12.91 4.64
N GLU A 381 1.73 -14.07 4.15
CA GLU A 381 2.28 -15.38 4.49
C GLU A 381 2.52 -16.23 3.24
N VAL A 382 3.67 -16.89 3.20
CA VAL A 382 3.97 -17.91 2.20
C VAL A 382 3.68 -19.29 2.81
N THR A 383 2.76 -20.04 2.21
CA THR A 383 2.39 -21.39 2.66
C THR A 383 3.60 -22.33 2.65
N ASN A 384 3.74 -23.12 3.71
CA ASN A 384 4.85 -24.08 3.91
C ASN A 384 6.25 -23.43 3.85
N LEU A 385 6.37 -22.13 4.18
CA LEU A 385 7.67 -21.48 4.24
C LEU A 385 8.53 -22.06 5.38
N PHE A 386 7.96 -22.22 6.57
CA PHE A 386 8.62 -22.83 7.72
C PHE A 386 8.14 -24.27 7.91
N PRO A 387 9.05 -25.23 8.22
CA PRO A 387 8.65 -26.57 8.62
C PRO A 387 7.89 -26.51 9.95
N LYS A 388 7.04 -27.50 10.25
CA LYS A 388 6.18 -27.50 11.45
C LYS A 388 6.94 -27.36 12.79
N ASP A 389 8.21 -27.73 12.80
CA ASP A 389 9.08 -27.71 13.99
C ASP A 389 9.77 -26.35 14.22
N GLU A 390 9.61 -25.40 13.29
CA GLU A 390 10.21 -24.05 13.29
C GLU A 390 9.11 -22.98 13.23
#